data_AF-A0A3N0GVQ2-F1
#
_entry.id   AF-A0A3N0GVQ2-F1
#
_cell.length_a   1.000
_cell.length_b   1.000
_cell.length_c   1.000
_cell.angle_alpha   90.00
_cell.angle_beta   90.00
_cell.angle_gamma   90.00
#
_symmetry.space_group_name_H-M   'P 1'
#
loop_
_entity.id
_entity.type
_entity.pdbx_description
1 polymer ?
#
loop_
_entity_poly.entity_id
_entity_poly.type
_entity_poly.pdbx_seq_one_letter_code
_entity_poly.pdbx_strand_id
1 'polypeptide(L)'
;MAESANDPVGRDADRSGTILDEGGIDTDARAGRSLGIDPSREPDEQTKQQIEEERASRLDPDNRPDGAEVDNTERTFDHDRGQFTDSPDYDGSEPPRFSDPEDPNNPDNA
;
A
#
# COMPACT_ATOMS: atom_id res chain seq x y z
N MET A 1 26.87 47.77 10.89
CA MET A 1 26.22 48.54 9.80
C MET A 1 27.28 48.76 8.73
N ALA A 2 27.19 48.29 7.50
CA ALA A 2 26.31 47.35 6.81
C ALA A 2 27.16 46.75 5.66
N GLU A 3 27.12 45.43 5.48
CA GLU A 3 27.66 44.74 4.30
C GLU A 3 26.48 44.49 3.36
N SER A 4 26.49 45.10 2.17
CA SER A 4 25.70 44.65 1.01
C SER A 4 26.04 45.49 -0.20
N ALA A 5 26.73 44.88 -1.16
CA ALA A 5 26.25 44.67 -2.52
C ALA A 5 27.45 44.34 -3.41
N ASN A 6 27.54 43.07 -3.81
CA ASN A 6 28.16 42.66 -5.07
C ASN A 6 27.71 41.21 -5.36
N ASP A 7 26.58 41.08 -6.04
CA ASP A 7 26.41 40.02 -7.05
C ASP A 7 27.42 40.32 -8.17
N PRO A 8 28.14 39.32 -8.75
CA PRO A 8 27.46 38.29 -9.56
C PRO A 8 28.22 36.95 -9.70
N VAL A 9 27.53 35.82 -9.59
CA VAL A 9 27.93 34.54 -10.22
C VAL A 9 26.69 33.65 -10.20
N GLY A 10 26.16 33.18 -11.31
CA GLY A 10 26.85 32.27 -12.23
C GLY A 10 25.83 31.16 -12.46
N ARG A 11 25.41 31.04 -13.71
CA ARG A 11 24.37 30.14 -14.19
C ARG A 11 24.87 28.68 -14.08
N ASP A 12 24.56 28.01 -12.97
CA ASP A 12 24.76 26.56 -12.84
C ASP A 12 23.43 25.83 -13.10
N ALA A 13 23.05 25.78 -14.38
CA ALA A 13 21.96 24.94 -14.86
C ALA A 13 22.50 23.60 -15.39
N ASP A 14 23.44 22.96 -14.68
CA ASP A 14 24.03 21.68 -15.09
C ASP A 14 24.35 20.74 -13.90
N ARG A 15 23.73 20.94 -12.72
CA ARG A 15 23.77 19.92 -11.67
C ARG A 15 22.75 18.83 -11.98
N SER A 16 23.12 17.96 -12.93
CA SER A 16 22.75 16.55 -12.84
C SER A 16 23.14 16.10 -11.43
N GLY A 17 22.16 15.94 -10.56
CA GLY A 17 22.36 15.53 -9.17
C GLY A 17 22.95 14.13 -9.16
N THR A 18 24.28 14.05 -9.03
CA THR A 18 24.98 12.80 -8.72
C THR A 18 24.63 12.43 -7.29
N ILE A 19 23.61 11.57 -7.13
CA ILE A 19 23.16 10.93 -5.87
C ILE A 19 24.27 10.03 -5.24
N LEU A 20 25.49 10.10 -5.75
CA LEU A 20 26.60 9.17 -5.49
C LEU A 20 27.84 9.88 -4.95
N ASP A 21 27.68 10.90 -4.11
CA ASP A 21 28.81 11.40 -3.32
C ASP A 21 28.33 11.65 -1.88
N GLU A 22 28.94 10.94 -0.94
CA GLU A 22 28.66 10.92 0.50
C GLU A 22 27.39 10.17 0.98
N GLY A 23 27.42 8.83 0.88
CA GLY A 23 26.67 7.95 1.80
C GLY A 23 25.64 7.00 1.20
N GLY A 24 25.49 6.98 -0.13
CA GLY A 24 24.65 5.99 -0.80
C GLY A 24 25.23 4.57 -0.62
N ILE A 25 24.44 3.67 -0.05
CA ILE A 25 24.78 2.24 -0.02
C ILE A 25 24.62 1.73 -1.45
N ASP A 26 25.71 1.41 -2.14
CA ASP A 26 25.68 0.68 -3.42
C ASP A 26 24.96 -0.66 -3.22
N THR A 27 23.68 -0.69 -3.59
CA THR A 27 22.80 -1.84 -3.42
C THR A 27 22.99 -2.90 -4.50
N ASP A 28 23.68 -2.57 -5.59
CA ASP A 28 23.88 -3.44 -6.75
C ASP A 28 24.80 -4.64 -6.45
N ALA A 29 25.81 -4.46 -5.59
CA ALA A 29 26.71 -5.53 -5.15
C ALA A 29 26.27 -6.23 -3.85
N ARG A 30 25.38 -5.60 -3.05
CA ARG A 30 25.02 -6.09 -1.71
C ARG A 30 23.74 -6.91 -1.67
N ALA A 31 22.79 -6.69 -2.57
CA ALA A 31 21.51 -7.41 -2.58
C ALA A 31 21.66 -8.93 -2.86
N GLY A 32 22.83 -9.38 -3.35
CA GLY A 32 23.12 -10.80 -3.60
C GLY A 32 23.91 -11.52 -2.50
N ARG A 33 24.39 -10.82 -1.45
CA ARG A 33 25.02 -11.48 -0.28
C ARG A 33 23.94 -11.74 0.76
N SER A 34 23.23 -12.86 0.61
CA SER A 34 22.50 -13.45 1.73
C SER A 34 23.45 -13.54 2.93
N LEU A 35 22.99 -13.16 4.11
CA LEU A 35 23.77 -13.09 5.36
C LEU A 35 24.23 -14.47 5.89
N GLY A 36 24.50 -15.45 5.01
CA GLY A 36 24.78 -16.83 5.38
C GLY A 36 23.56 -17.57 5.94
N ILE A 37 22.37 -16.99 5.83
CA ILE A 37 21.12 -17.65 6.20
C ILE A 37 20.74 -18.58 5.06
N ASP A 38 20.91 -19.87 5.30
CA ASP A 38 20.51 -20.93 4.38
C ASP A 38 18.97 -21.01 4.35
N PRO A 39 18.31 -20.73 3.21
CA PRO A 39 16.85 -20.76 3.11
C PRO A 39 16.26 -22.18 3.24
N SER A 40 17.09 -23.22 3.16
CA SER A 40 16.68 -24.61 3.38
C SER A 40 16.76 -25.05 4.85
N ARG A 41 17.40 -24.25 5.71
CA ARG A 41 17.51 -24.53 7.14
C ARG A 41 16.29 -24.00 7.87
N GLU A 42 15.49 -24.90 8.43
CA GLU A 42 14.39 -24.50 9.30
C GLU A 42 14.89 -23.92 10.64
N PRO A 43 14.16 -22.95 11.23
CA PRO A 43 14.42 -22.49 12.58
C PRO A 43 14.15 -23.60 13.62
N ASP A 44 14.76 -23.51 14.79
CA ASP A 44 14.40 -24.38 15.91
C ASP A 44 12.99 -24.06 16.44
N GLU A 45 12.42 -24.97 17.24
CA GLU A 45 11.03 -24.86 17.73
C GLU A 45 10.75 -23.59 18.54
N GLN A 46 11.71 -23.14 19.36
CA GLN A 46 11.56 -21.92 20.15
C GLN A 46 11.51 -20.69 19.22
N THR A 47 12.40 -20.66 18.22
CA THR A 47 12.39 -19.59 17.21
C THR A 47 11.12 -19.62 16.35
N LYS A 48 10.60 -20.80 15.98
CA LYS A 48 9.33 -20.93 15.24
C LYS A 48 8.16 -20.35 16.04
N GLN A 49 8.09 -20.63 17.35
CA GLN A 49 7.03 -20.08 18.21
C GLN A 49 7.08 -18.55 18.27
N GLN A 50 8.28 -17.96 18.42
CA GLN A 50 8.43 -16.50 18.43
C GLN A 50 7.98 -15.85 17.11
N ILE A 51 8.28 -16.49 15.97
CA ILE A 51 7.85 -16.02 14.64
C ILE A 51 6.33 -16.09 14.50
N GLU A 52 5.70 -17.16 14.98
CA GLU A 52 4.23 -17.32 14.92
C GLU A 52 3.52 -16.28 15.80
N GLU A 53 4.04 -16.03 17.01
CA GLU A 53 3.52 -15.01 17.93
C GLU A 53 3.62 -13.61 17.34
N GLU A 54 4.77 -13.24 16.77
CA GLU A 54 4.94 -11.93 16.10
C GLU A 54 3.99 -11.80 14.90
N ARG A 55 3.89 -12.84 14.09
CA ARG A 55 2.99 -12.86 12.93
C ARG A 55 1.54 -12.65 13.35
N ALA A 56 1.09 -13.35 14.39
CA ALA A 56 -0.27 -13.22 14.92
C ALA A 56 -0.53 -11.78 15.36
N SER A 57 0.41 -11.17 16.10
CA SER A 57 0.28 -9.78 16.52
C SER A 57 0.19 -8.82 15.32
N ARG A 58 0.98 -8.99 14.27
CA ARG A 58 0.96 -8.06 13.12
C ARG A 58 -0.26 -8.20 12.21
N LEU A 59 -0.83 -9.40 12.12
CA LEU A 59 -2.02 -9.65 11.31
C LEU A 59 -3.33 -9.29 12.03
N ASP A 60 -3.28 -9.17 13.36
CA ASP A 60 -4.39 -8.75 14.18
C ASP A 60 -4.93 -7.39 13.69
N PRO A 61 -6.23 -7.29 13.33
CA PRO A 61 -6.87 -6.03 12.97
C PRO A 61 -6.66 -4.93 14.02
N ASP A 62 -6.59 -5.29 15.30
CA ASP A 62 -6.41 -4.34 16.40
C ASP A 62 -5.00 -3.72 16.44
N ASN A 63 -4.03 -4.37 15.79
CA ASN A 63 -2.65 -3.89 15.67
C ASN A 63 -2.35 -3.25 14.31
N ARG A 64 -3.35 -3.10 13.43
CA ARG A 64 -3.15 -2.42 12.14
C ARG A 64 -2.93 -0.92 12.36
N PRO A 65 -2.00 -0.29 11.63
CA PRO A 65 -1.84 1.16 11.68
C PRO A 65 -3.13 1.88 11.29
N ASP A 66 -3.36 3.04 11.91
CA ASP A 66 -4.46 3.91 11.54
C ASP A 66 -4.39 4.25 10.04
N GLY A 67 -5.47 4.00 9.32
CA GLY A 67 -5.56 4.26 7.88
C GLY A 67 -4.90 3.21 6.97
N ALA A 68 -4.48 2.05 7.49
CA ALA A 68 -4.00 0.96 6.65
C ALA A 68 -5.08 0.47 5.67
N GLU A 69 -4.74 0.41 4.39
CA GLU A 69 -5.66 -0.06 3.34
C GLU A 69 -5.95 -1.55 3.50
N VAL A 70 -7.23 -1.92 3.36
CA VAL A 70 -7.70 -3.31 3.47
C VAL A 70 -7.98 -3.85 2.07
N ASP A 71 -7.38 -4.99 1.75
CA ASP A 71 -7.59 -5.68 0.48
C ASP A 71 -9.01 -6.28 0.42
N ASN A 72 -9.72 -6.00 -0.67
CA ASN A 72 -11.08 -6.46 -0.92
C ASN A 72 -11.17 -7.36 -2.17
N THR A 73 -10.04 -7.83 -2.72
CA THR A 73 -10.00 -8.61 -3.99
C THR A 73 -10.79 -9.91 -3.96
N GLU A 74 -10.95 -10.54 -2.80
CA GLU A 74 -11.73 -11.78 -2.63
C GLU A 74 -13.19 -11.53 -2.26
N ARG A 75 -13.58 -10.26 -2.05
CA ARG A 75 -14.94 -9.90 -1.70
C ARG A 75 -15.72 -9.62 -2.97
N THR A 76 -16.92 -10.20 -3.05
CA THR A 76 -17.82 -9.95 -4.17
C THR A 76 -18.56 -8.64 -3.94
N PHE A 77 -18.35 -7.67 -4.82
CA PHE A 77 -19.02 -6.38 -4.79
C PHE A 77 -20.20 -6.39 -5.76
N ASP A 78 -21.41 -6.15 -5.24
CA ASP A 78 -22.61 -5.94 -6.04
C ASP A 78 -22.62 -4.47 -6.53
N HIS A 79 -22.42 -4.28 -7.83
CA HIS A 79 -22.35 -2.98 -8.47
C HIS A 79 -23.71 -2.24 -8.52
N ASP A 80 -24.81 -2.98 -8.66
CA ASP A 80 -26.15 -2.41 -8.78
C ASP A 80 -26.62 -1.85 -7.43
N ARG A 81 -26.18 -2.49 -6.34
CA ARG A 81 -26.51 -2.09 -4.96
C ARG A 81 -25.43 -1.27 -4.28
N GLY A 82 -24.21 -1.26 -4.82
CA GLY A 82 -23.07 -0.54 -4.26
C GLY A 82 -22.60 -1.10 -2.90
N GLN A 83 -22.73 -2.41 -2.69
CA GLN A 83 -22.40 -3.08 -1.43
C GLN A 83 -21.69 -4.41 -1.67
N PHE A 84 -20.89 -4.87 -0.71
CA PHE A 84 -20.37 -6.24 -0.76
C PHE A 84 -21.45 -7.24 -0.34
N THR A 85 -21.50 -8.39 -1.01
CA THR A 85 -22.52 -9.42 -0.79
C THR A 85 -22.39 -10.13 0.56
N ASP A 86 -21.23 -9.99 1.22
CA ASP A 86 -20.93 -10.53 2.55
C ASP A 86 -21.26 -9.55 3.69
N SER A 87 -21.77 -8.35 3.35
CA SER A 87 -22.15 -7.35 4.34
C SER A 87 -23.39 -7.78 5.12
N PRO A 88 -23.47 -7.57 6.45
CA PRO A 88 -24.64 -7.92 7.25
C PRO A 88 -25.91 -7.17 6.83
N ASP A 89 -25.77 -6.01 6.19
CA ASP A 89 -26.87 -5.17 5.69
C ASP A 89 -27.25 -5.48 4.24
N TYR A 90 -26.67 -6.50 3.61
CA TYR A 90 -26.95 -6.85 2.22
C TYR A 90 -28.29 -7.60 2.09
N ASP A 91 -29.27 -6.97 1.43
CA ASP A 91 -30.53 -7.61 1.03
C ASP A 91 -30.62 -7.73 -0.50
N GLY A 92 -30.41 -8.93 -1.02
CA GLY A 92 -30.49 -9.23 -2.45
C GLY A 92 -31.91 -9.13 -3.04
N SER A 93 -32.94 -8.95 -2.21
CA SER A 93 -34.32 -8.73 -2.64
C SER A 93 -34.70 -7.26 -2.77
N GLU A 94 -33.92 -6.35 -2.19
CA GLU A 94 -34.13 -4.91 -2.37
C GLU A 94 -33.79 -4.49 -3.81
N PRO A 95 -34.57 -3.56 -4.39
CA PRO A 95 -34.26 -2.97 -5.67
C PRO A 95 -32.94 -2.16 -5.58
N PRO A 96 -32.21 -2.01 -6.70
CA PRO A 96 -31.00 -1.20 -6.74
C PRO A 96 -31.27 0.23 -6.27
N ARG A 97 -30.30 0.81 -5.56
CA ARG A 97 -30.42 2.15 -4.96
C ARG A 97 -30.37 3.27 -6.00
N PHE A 98 -29.80 2.98 -7.17
CA PHE A 98 -29.69 3.92 -8.28
C PHE A 98 -30.37 3.32 -9.52
N SER A 99 -31.33 4.05 -10.07
CA SER A 99 -31.94 3.73 -11.37
C SER A 99 -30.99 4.17 -12.48
N ASP A 100 -30.46 3.23 -13.26
CA ASP A 100 -29.64 3.55 -14.42
C ASP A 100 -30.52 4.18 -15.53
N PRO A 101 -30.30 5.45 -15.93
CA PRO A 101 -31.05 6.10 -17.00
C PRO A 101 -30.86 5.42 -18.36
N GLU A 102 -29.83 4.61 -18.55
CA GLU A 102 -29.59 3.85 -19.78
C GLU A 102 -30.24 2.44 -19.75
N ASP A 103 -30.78 1.98 -18.62
CA ASP A 103 -31.49 0.70 -18.54
C ASP A 103 -32.85 0.79 -19.29
N PRO A 104 -33.09 -0.06 -20.30
CA PRO A 104 -34.37 -0.10 -21.02
C PRO A 104 -35.56 -0.48 -20.13
N ASN A 105 -35.33 -1.04 -18.95
CA ASN A 105 -36.36 -1.36 -17.96
C ASN A 105 -36.42 -0.35 -16.80
N ASN A 106 -35.70 0.77 -16.89
CA ASN A 106 -35.75 1.80 -15.86
C ASN A 106 -37.19 2.33 -15.68
N PRO A 107 -37.77 2.26 -14.47
CA PRO A 107 -39.12 2.76 -14.21
C PRO A 107 -39.29 4.26 -14.48
N ASP A 108 -38.20 5.04 -14.44
CA ASP A 108 -38.21 6.49 -14.68
C ASP A 108 -38.16 6.86 -16.17
N ASN A 109 -37.87 5.88 -17.05
CA ASN A 109 -37.84 6.07 -18.52
C ASN A 109 -39.23 5.86 -19.18
N ALA A 110 -40.26 5.52 -18.39
CA ALA A 110 -41.61 5.21 -18.85
C ALA A 110 -42.50 6.45 -19.07
#